data_AF-A0A6L7G512-F1
#
_entry.id   AF-A0A6L7G512-F1
#
_cell.length_a   1.000
_cell.length_b   1.000
_cell.length_c   1.000
_cell.angle_alpha   90.00
_cell.angle_beta   90.00
_cell.angle_gamma   90.00
#
_symmetry.space_group_name_H-M   'P 1'
#
loop_
_entity.id
_entity.type
_entity.pdbx_description
1 polymer ?
#
loop_
_entity_poly.entity_id
_entity_poly.type
_entity_poly.pdbx_seq_one_letter_code
_entity_poly.pdbx_strand_id
1 'polypeptide(L)'
;MRIPGGPLALLLLGLGTALPGAALAVPCVGENFDQPLPGATGVARETVDVPAANYPGLWQKGIVAGYVYRLYADLTGTLEAWSDTGPSPWRIDVTCRSGESCSQSQRGTPPEEASLAAAALGNCLLGQAVSAADFTAPAPAPAPAAAPAPALAPADAPADAAETGRPAGLSGGDSTSAAQAVAAGEAPPAPDTAPAGGEAPPDGAGPQSAPPQAPATPCGLASIQPGRNPVQTLQRLLGAAGQDPGPADGLMGTRTRQALAALLGNQQAAALSVEQAVSALDQRLCRPE
;
A
#
# COMPACT_ATOMS: atom_id res chain seq x y z
N MET A 1 7.41 -51.89 72.71
CA MET A 1 6.73 -51.80 71.41
C MET A 1 7.69 -51.19 70.40
N ARG A 2 8.11 -51.99 69.41
CA ARG A 2 9.00 -51.60 68.29
C ARG A 2 8.12 -51.19 67.11
N ILE A 3 8.33 -50.02 66.53
CA ILE A 3 7.77 -49.63 65.23
C ILE A 3 8.97 -49.50 64.25
N PRO A 4 8.92 -50.14 63.07
CA PRO A 4 10.02 -50.15 62.11
C PRO A 4 10.03 -48.89 61.24
N GLY A 5 11.24 -48.45 60.89
CA GLY A 5 11.49 -47.32 60.00
C GLY A 5 11.23 -47.65 58.53
N GLY A 6 10.67 -46.68 57.82
CA GLY A 6 10.64 -46.63 56.36
C GLY A 6 11.42 -45.41 55.85
N PRO A 7 12.15 -45.51 54.72
CA PRO A 7 12.93 -44.41 54.19
C PRO A 7 12.02 -43.35 53.56
N LEU A 8 12.13 -42.13 54.05
CA LEU A 8 11.49 -40.95 53.50
C LEU A 8 12.21 -40.58 52.18
N ALA A 9 11.67 -41.04 51.05
CA ALA A 9 12.14 -40.66 49.72
C ALA A 9 11.70 -39.21 49.43
N LEU A 10 12.65 -38.28 49.58
CA LEU A 10 12.48 -36.87 49.26
C LEU A 10 12.56 -36.70 47.73
N LEU A 11 11.41 -36.66 47.07
CA LEU A 11 11.30 -36.44 45.62
C LEU A 11 11.28 -34.93 45.35
N LEU A 12 12.46 -34.35 45.10
CA LEU A 12 12.64 -32.96 44.66
C LEU A 12 12.21 -32.84 43.19
N LEU A 13 10.92 -32.58 42.97
CA LEU A 13 10.37 -32.11 41.69
C LEU A 13 10.84 -30.67 41.44
N GLY A 14 11.95 -30.52 40.71
CA GLY A 14 12.40 -29.24 40.19
C GLY A 14 11.46 -28.74 39.09
N LEU A 15 10.45 -27.96 39.47
CA LEU A 15 9.70 -27.12 38.52
C LEU A 15 10.65 -26.02 38.03
N GLY A 16 11.34 -26.27 36.92
CA GLY A 16 12.01 -25.23 36.15
C GLY A 16 10.97 -24.35 35.47
N THR A 17 10.51 -23.31 36.16
CA THR A 17 9.74 -22.23 35.54
C THR A 17 10.66 -21.47 34.58
N ALA A 18 10.60 -21.81 33.29
CA ALA A 18 11.15 -20.99 32.23
C ALA A 18 10.42 -19.64 32.27
N LEU A 19 11.06 -18.61 32.82
CA LEU A 19 10.56 -17.25 32.70
C LEU A 19 10.54 -16.92 31.20
N PRO A 20 9.39 -16.56 30.60
CA PRO A 20 9.36 -16.05 29.25
C PRO A 20 10.22 -14.79 29.25
N GLY A 21 11.33 -14.82 28.52
CA GLY A 21 12.19 -13.66 28.35
C GLY A 21 11.33 -12.53 27.80
N ALA A 22 11.26 -11.42 28.54
CA ALA A 22 10.64 -10.20 28.05
C ALA A 22 11.45 -9.76 26.82
N ALA A 23 10.96 -10.11 25.64
CA ALA A 23 11.46 -9.54 24.41
C ALA A 23 11.18 -8.04 24.52
N LEU A 24 12.24 -7.25 24.68
CA LEU A 24 12.13 -5.81 24.64
C LEU A 24 11.52 -5.47 23.28
N ALA A 25 10.34 -4.88 23.31
CA ALA A 25 9.65 -4.37 22.16
C ALA A 25 10.62 -3.44 21.40
N VAL A 26 11.12 -3.91 20.26
CA VAL A 26 11.97 -3.08 19.40
C VAL A 26 11.09 -1.93 18.92
N PRO A 27 11.53 -0.67 19.04
CA PRO A 27 10.78 0.45 18.51
C PRO A 27 10.50 0.20 17.03
N CYS A 28 9.25 0.41 16.64
CA CYS A 28 8.77 0.12 15.29
C CYS A 28 9.45 0.96 14.19
N VAL A 29 10.05 2.09 14.57
CA VAL A 29 10.93 2.91 13.74
C VAL A 29 12.17 3.21 14.55
N GLY A 30 13.35 3.05 13.95
CA GLY A 30 14.62 3.44 14.56
C GLY A 30 14.71 4.96 14.72
N GLU A 31 15.56 5.42 15.64
CA GLU A 31 15.78 6.86 15.89
C GLU A 31 16.15 7.64 14.62
N ASN A 32 16.70 6.97 13.60
CA ASN A 32 17.11 7.58 12.33
C ASN A 32 16.24 7.18 11.14
N PHE A 33 15.01 6.68 11.39
CA PHE A 33 14.10 6.18 10.36
C PHE A 33 14.72 5.10 9.46
N ASP A 34 15.66 4.36 10.01
CA ASP A 34 16.42 3.29 9.35
C ASP A 34 15.69 1.94 9.37
N GLN A 35 14.74 1.78 10.29
CA GLN A 35 13.89 0.60 10.37
C GLN A 35 12.53 0.86 9.70
N PRO A 36 12.08 0.01 8.77
CA PRO A 36 10.77 0.14 8.14
C PRO A 36 9.65 -0.26 9.11
N LEU A 37 8.45 0.30 8.90
CA LEU A 37 7.25 -0.17 9.61
C LEU A 37 7.02 -1.67 9.37
N PRO A 38 6.55 -2.43 10.37
CA PRO A 38 6.22 -3.85 10.20
C PRO A 38 5.20 -4.07 9.06
N GLY A 39 5.58 -4.88 8.06
CA GLY A 39 4.73 -5.16 6.90
C GLY A 39 4.77 -4.08 5.81
N ALA A 40 5.57 -3.02 5.98
CA ALA A 40 5.71 -2.00 4.95
C ALA A 40 6.57 -2.47 3.76
N THR A 41 6.23 -1.97 2.59
CA THR A 41 6.94 -2.19 1.33
C THR A 41 7.28 -0.85 0.68
N GLY A 42 8.26 -0.85 -0.23
CA GLY A 42 8.68 0.37 -0.94
C GLY A 42 9.20 1.47 -0.01
N VAL A 43 9.77 1.09 1.15
CA VAL A 43 10.20 2.04 2.17
C VAL A 43 11.41 2.82 1.69
N ALA A 44 11.30 4.14 1.72
CA ALA A 44 12.36 5.06 1.36
C ALA A 44 12.51 6.13 2.45
N ARG A 45 13.76 6.47 2.74
CA ARG A 45 14.10 7.59 3.60
C ARG A 45 14.44 8.78 2.73
N GLU A 46 13.81 9.91 3.01
CA GLU A 46 14.02 11.15 2.28
C GLU A 46 14.63 12.19 3.22
N THR A 47 15.59 12.93 2.67
CA THR A 47 16.28 14.03 3.35
C THR A 47 16.16 15.29 2.53
N VAL A 48 15.96 16.43 3.19
CA VAL A 48 16.02 17.74 2.54
C VAL A 48 17.18 18.53 3.11
N ASP A 49 18.02 19.04 2.20
CA ASP A 49 19.25 19.77 2.51
C ASP A 49 18.99 21.14 3.15
N VAL A 50 17.87 21.78 2.79
CA VAL A 50 17.46 23.08 3.33
C VAL A 50 16.20 22.91 4.18
N PRO A 51 16.30 22.87 5.52
CA PRO A 51 15.14 22.81 6.39
C PRO A 51 14.29 24.06 6.18
N ALA A 52 13.13 23.91 5.56
CA ALA A 52 12.09 24.92 5.60
C ALA A 52 11.24 24.69 6.85
N ALA A 53 10.58 25.74 7.35
CA ALA A 53 9.75 25.68 8.57
C ALA A 53 8.70 24.54 8.56
N ASN A 54 8.31 24.06 7.38
CA ASN A 54 7.28 23.03 7.21
C ASN A 54 7.84 21.65 6.79
N TYR A 55 9.16 21.49 6.68
CA TYR A 55 9.78 20.23 6.22
C TYR A 55 10.89 19.81 7.18
N PRO A 56 10.61 18.92 8.15
CA PRO A 56 11.66 18.34 8.97
C PRO A 56 12.61 17.59 8.04
N GLY A 57 13.91 17.86 8.14
CA GLY A 57 14.91 17.48 7.14
C GLY A 57 15.10 15.97 6.93
N LEU A 58 14.36 15.11 7.62
CA LEU A 58 14.34 13.66 7.49
C LEU A 58 12.91 13.13 7.65
N TRP A 59 12.45 12.30 6.72
CA TRP A 59 11.22 11.52 6.86
C TRP A 59 11.33 10.15 6.21
N GLN A 60 10.49 9.23 6.64
CA GLN A 60 10.31 7.93 6.00
C GLN A 60 8.98 7.92 5.25
N LYS A 61 8.97 7.32 4.06
CA LYS A 61 7.73 7.03 3.33
C LYS A 61 7.71 5.57 2.91
N GLY A 62 6.53 4.99 2.77
CA GLY A 62 6.37 3.62 2.28
C GLY A 62 4.90 3.28 2.08
N ILE A 63 4.63 2.00 1.84
CA ILE A 63 3.28 1.46 1.68
C ILE A 63 3.04 0.42 2.77
N VAL A 64 1.97 0.58 3.55
CA VAL A 64 1.56 -0.39 4.58
C VAL A 64 0.06 -0.67 4.44
N ALA A 65 -0.34 -1.94 4.39
CA ALA A 65 -1.73 -2.37 4.18
C ALA A 65 -2.44 -1.71 2.98
N GLY A 66 -1.70 -1.38 1.92
CA GLY A 66 -2.24 -0.69 0.73
C GLY A 66 -2.35 0.83 0.85
N TYR A 67 -1.92 1.41 1.97
CA TYR A 67 -1.89 2.85 2.22
C TYR A 67 -0.49 3.41 2.11
N VAL A 68 -0.37 4.63 1.57
CA VAL A 68 0.89 5.38 1.58
C VAL A 68 1.02 6.02 2.95
N TYR A 69 2.12 5.75 3.64
CA TYR A 69 2.43 6.43 4.89
C TYR A 69 3.63 7.38 4.73
N ARG A 70 3.67 8.41 5.57
CA ARG A 70 4.84 9.26 5.78
C ARG A 70 5.02 9.46 7.29
N LEU A 71 6.23 9.29 7.79
CA LEU A 71 6.59 9.52 9.20
C LEU A 71 7.69 10.57 9.28
N TYR A 72 7.54 11.49 10.22
CA TYR A 72 8.42 12.63 10.41
C TYR A 72 9.09 12.60 11.78
N ALA A 73 10.27 13.21 11.90
CA ALA A 73 11.07 13.25 13.13
C ALA A 73 10.41 14.00 14.30
N ASP A 74 9.35 14.77 14.04
CA ASP A 74 8.61 15.56 15.02
C ASP A 74 7.40 14.82 15.62
N LEU A 75 7.37 13.49 15.51
CA LEU A 75 6.28 12.62 15.97
C LEU A 75 4.95 12.89 15.24
N THR A 76 5.04 13.32 13.99
CA THR A 76 3.88 13.40 13.09
C THR A 76 3.96 12.33 12.00
N GLY A 77 2.80 12.02 11.43
CA GLY A 77 2.72 11.16 10.26
C GLY A 77 1.44 11.38 9.47
N THR A 78 1.43 10.89 8.24
CA THR A 78 0.25 10.94 7.37
C THR A 78 -0.03 9.58 6.77
N LEU A 79 -1.30 9.25 6.61
CA LEU A 79 -1.77 8.05 5.91
C LEU A 79 -2.74 8.44 4.79
N GLU A 80 -2.56 7.89 3.61
CA GLU A 80 -3.34 8.19 2.40
C GLU A 80 -3.63 6.92 1.60
N ALA A 81 -4.64 6.94 0.73
CA ALA A 81 -4.82 5.88 -0.24
C ALA A 81 -3.65 5.87 -1.24
N TRP A 82 -3.16 4.68 -1.58
CA TRP A 82 -2.32 4.54 -2.76
C TRP A 82 -3.14 4.84 -4.02
N SER A 83 -2.68 5.79 -4.83
CA SER A 83 -3.30 6.13 -6.11
C SER A 83 -2.22 6.49 -7.14
N ASP A 84 -2.34 5.91 -8.32
CA ASP A 84 -1.56 6.20 -9.52
C ASP A 84 -2.16 7.36 -10.33
N THR A 85 -3.45 7.61 -10.14
CA THR A 85 -4.29 8.47 -10.99
C THR A 85 -4.56 9.86 -10.42
N GLY A 86 -4.03 10.18 -9.24
CA GLY A 86 -4.18 11.51 -8.66
C GLY A 86 -3.97 11.59 -7.15
N PRO A 87 -4.29 12.74 -6.54
CA PRO A 87 -4.26 12.89 -5.09
C PRO A 87 -5.28 11.97 -4.42
N SER A 88 -4.95 11.46 -3.24
CA SER A 88 -5.89 10.66 -2.45
C SER A 88 -7.15 11.46 -2.09
N PRO A 89 -8.37 10.88 -2.24
CA PRO A 89 -9.62 11.56 -1.88
C PRO A 89 -9.78 11.74 -0.36
N TRP A 90 -8.95 11.06 0.43
CA TRP A 90 -8.90 11.20 1.87
C TRP A 90 -7.46 11.22 2.39
N ARG A 91 -7.25 11.74 3.60
CA ARG A 91 -5.97 11.71 4.32
C ARG A 91 -6.24 11.67 5.81
N ILE A 92 -5.42 10.92 6.55
CA ILE A 92 -5.38 10.96 8.01
C ILE A 92 -4.03 11.54 8.43
N ASP A 93 -4.08 12.66 9.14
CA ASP A 93 -2.92 13.30 9.76
C ASP A 93 -2.84 12.83 11.23
N VAL A 94 -1.72 12.26 11.64
CA VAL A 94 -1.44 11.78 13.00
C VAL A 94 -0.41 12.70 13.64
N THR A 95 -0.70 13.19 14.84
CA THR A 95 0.20 14.06 15.60
C THR A 95 0.30 13.53 17.02
N CYS A 96 1.50 13.17 17.43
CA CYS A 96 1.77 12.65 18.76
C CYS A 96 2.59 13.67 19.58
N ARG A 97 2.40 13.63 20.90
CA ARG A 97 3.26 14.33 21.86
C ARG A 97 4.01 13.28 22.67
N SER A 98 5.30 13.51 22.89
CA SER A 98 6.13 12.58 23.67
C SER A 98 5.54 12.37 25.08
N GLY A 99 5.30 11.10 25.44
CA GLY A 99 4.68 10.73 26.73
C GLY A 99 3.16 10.94 26.81
N GLU A 100 2.50 11.35 25.73
CA GLU A 100 1.05 11.57 25.67
C GLU A 100 0.39 10.75 24.55
N SER A 101 -0.93 10.81 24.45
CA SER A 101 -1.69 10.17 23.36
C SER A 101 -1.53 10.93 22.04
N CYS A 102 -1.66 10.22 20.92
CA CYS A 102 -1.74 10.83 19.60
C CYS A 102 -3.15 11.38 19.30
N SER A 103 -3.22 12.51 18.61
CA SER A 103 -4.45 13.02 17.99
C SER A 103 -4.46 12.72 16.49
N GLN A 104 -5.64 12.39 15.96
CA GLN A 104 -5.83 12.16 14.52
C GLN A 104 -6.77 13.23 13.96
N SER A 105 -6.43 13.77 12.78
CA SER A 105 -7.29 14.66 12.01
C SER A 105 -7.53 14.04 10.63
N GLN A 106 -8.79 13.99 10.21
CA GLN A 106 -9.19 13.33 8.96
C GLN A 106 -9.67 14.38 7.96
N ARG A 107 -9.27 14.22 6.70
CA ARG A 107 -9.81 14.93 5.55
C ARG A 107 -10.45 13.93 4.60
N GLY A 108 -11.66 14.19 4.17
CA GLY A 108 -12.46 13.26 3.37
C GLY A 108 -13.09 12.14 4.21
N THR A 109 -13.42 11.02 3.57
CA THR A 109 -14.02 9.85 4.24
C THR A 109 -13.07 8.66 4.08
N PRO A 110 -12.11 8.48 5.00
CA PRO A 110 -11.24 7.31 4.97
C PRO A 110 -12.05 6.05 5.29
N PRO A 111 -11.64 4.88 4.76
CA PRO A 111 -12.24 3.62 5.16
C PRO A 111 -11.89 3.29 6.62
N GLU A 112 -12.70 2.45 7.26
CA GLU A 112 -12.56 2.15 8.69
C GLU A 112 -11.19 1.53 9.00
N GLU A 113 -10.73 0.63 8.14
CA GLU A 113 -9.42 -0.02 8.27
C GLU A 113 -8.24 0.98 8.19
N ALA A 114 -8.37 2.09 7.47
CA ALA A 114 -7.34 3.13 7.45
C ALA A 114 -7.24 3.86 8.80
N SER A 115 -8.36 3.99 9.52
CA SER A 115 -8.35 4.58 10.87
C SER A 115 -7.65 3.66 11.88
N LEU A 116 -7.80 2.33 11.73
CA LEU A 116 -7.05 1.35 12.53
C LEU A 116 -5.55 1.41 12.23
N ALA A 117 -5.17 1.44 10.95
CA ALA A 117 -3.78 1.60 10.55
C ALA A 117 -3.17 2.92 11.06
N ALA A 118 -3.93 4.02 11.07
CA ALA A 118 -3.49 5.31 11.63
C ALA A 118 -3.33 5.25 13.16
N ALA A 119 -4.15 4.48 13.87
CA ALA A 119 -3.98 4.25 15.31
C ALA A 119 -2.71 3.44 15.60
N ALA A 120 -2.44 2.37 14.83
CA ALA A 120 -1.18 1.62 14.92
C ALA A 120 0.03 2.51 14.62
N LEU A 121 -0.08 3.40 13.63
CA LEU A 121 0.96 4.38 13.32
C LEU A 121 1.21 5.35 14.49
N GLY A 122 0.16 5.79 15.19
CA GLY A 122 0.30 6.59 16.41
C GLY A 122 1.01 5.84 17.55
N ASN A 123 0.60 4.60 17.85
CA ASN A 123 1.27 3.75 18.85
C ASN A 123 2.75 3.58 18.53
N CYS A 124 3.04 3.41 17.24
CA CYS A 124 4.40 3.30 16.75
C CYS A 124 5.23 4.57 17.00
N LEU A 125 4.70 5.76 16.67
CA LEU A 125 5.37 7.04 16.94
C LEU A 125 5.66 7.26 18.43
N LEU A 126 4.85 6.67 19.32
CA LEU A 126 5.06 6.70 20.77
C LEU A 126 6.04 5.62 21.28
N GLY A 127 6.68 4.86 20.38
CA GLY A 127 7.63 3.80 20.71
C GLY A 127 6.98 2.52 21.24
N GLN A 128 5.66 2.34 21.05
CA GLN A 128 5.00 1.09 21.42
C GLN A 128 5.26 0.00 20.37
N ALA A 129 5.29 -1.26 20.82
CA ALA A 129 5.35 -2.40 19.92
C ALA A 129 4.10 -2.41 19.02
N VAL A 130 4.36 -2.45 17.71
CA VAL A 130 3.36 -2.75 16.69
C VAL A 130 3.86 -3.88 15.81
N SER A 131 2.94 -4.62 15.25
CA SER A 131 3.16 -5.74 14.35
C SER A 131 2.49 -5.47 13.00
N ALA A 132 2.81 -6.27 11.98
CA ALA A 132 2.14 -6.15 10.69
C ALA A 132 0.62 -6.40 10.78
N ALA A 133 0.18 -7.18 11.77
CA ALA A 133 -1.23 -7.46 12.01
C ALA A 133 -2.00 -6.21 12.47
N ASP A 134 -1.34 -5.29 13.19
CA ASP A 134 -1.98 -4.06 13.68
C ASP A 134 -2.29 -3.07 12.54
N PHE A 135 -1.61 -3.21 11.40
CA PHE A 135 -1.90 -2.44 10.20
C PHE A 135 -2.91 -3.10 9.27
N THR A 136 -3.19 -4.39 9.48
CA THR A 136 -4.13 -5.13 8.65
C THR A 136 -5.52 -5.04 9.27
N ALA A 137 -6.55 -4.81 8.45
CA ALA A 137 -7.92 -4.93 8.93
C ALA A 137 -8.08 -6.32 9.58
N PRO A 138 -8.75 -6.43 10.75
CA PRO A 138 -9.14 -7.74 11.24
C PRO A 138 -9.94 -8.41 10.11
N ALA A 139 -9.48 -9.59 9.69
CA ALA A 139 -10.20 -10.37 8.68
C ALA A 139 -11.67 -10.37 9.08
N PRO A 140 -12.61 -9.98 8.19
CA PRO A 140 -14.01 -9.86 8.55
C PRO A 140 -14.40 -11.15 9.25
N ALA A 141 -14.81 -11.03 10.52
CA ALA A 141 -15.17 -12.19 11.31
C ALA A 141 -16.11 -13.03 10.44
N PRO A 142 -15.88 -14.34 10.29
CA PRO A 142 -16.69 -15.17 9.40
C PRO A 142 -18.13 -14.88 9.77
N ALA A 143 -18.90 -14.34 8.81
CA ALA A 143 -20.26 -13.90 9.05
C ALA A 143 -20.94 -15.00 9.85
N PRO A 144 -21.51 -14.70 11.04
CA PRO A 144 -22.06 -15.73 11.91
C PRO A 144 -22.96 -16.59 11.04
N ALA A 145 -22.59 -17.88 10.90
CA ALA A 145 -23.22 -18.79 9.96
C ALA A 145 -24.72 -18.57 10.05
N ALA A 146 -25.32 -18.09 8.95
CA ALA A 146 -26.67 -17.56 8.93
C ALA A 146 -27.53 -18.48 9.79
N ALA A 147 -28.01 -17.96 10.92
CA ALA A 147 -28.82 -18.74 11.83
C ALA A 147 -29.92 -19.39 10.98
N PRO A 148 -30.17 -20.70 11.11
CA PRO A 148 -31.14 -21.39 10.27
C PRO A 148 -32.43 -20.57 10.29
N ALA A 149 -32.86 -20.15 9.11
CA ALA A 149 -34.03 -19.28 8.96
C ALA A 149 -35.15 -19.86 9.84
N PRO A 150 -35.72 -19.09 10.78
CA PRO A 150 -36.86 -19.57 11.55
C PRO A 150 -37.92 -19.99 10.53
N ALA A 151 -38.31 -21.26 10.60
CA ALA A 151 -39.34 -21.80 9.72
C ALA A 151 -40.55 -20.87 9.81
N LEU A 152 -40.95 -20.28 8.67
CA LEU A 152 -42.11 -19.41 8.58
C LEU A 152 -43.31 -20.16 9.16
N ALA A 153 -43.76 -19.72 10.34
CA ALA A 153 -45.10 -20.04 10.78
C ALA A 153 -46.09 -19.31 9.85
N PRO A 154 -47.20 -19.95 9.45
CA PRO A 154 -48.21 -19.32 8.61
C PRO A 154 -48.79 -18.08 9.32
N ALA A 155 -48.85 -16.98 8.59
CA ALA A 155 -49.38 -15.70 9.04
C ALA A 155 -50.91 -15.74 9.08
N ASP A 156 -51.49 -15.43 10.24
CA ASP A 156 -52.86 -14.97 10.38
C ASP A 156 -52.89 -13.44 10.24
N ALA A 157 -53.70 -12.96 9.30
CA ALA A 157 -54.05 -11.54 9.13
C ALA A 157 -54.96 -11.08 10.30
N PRO A 158 -54.99 -9.78 10.61
CA PRO A 158 -56.08 -8.98 10.05
C PRO A 158 -55.73 -7.51 9.73
N ALA A 159 -56.73 -6.87 9.13
CA ALA A 159 -56.78 -5.56 8.51
C ALA A 159 -56.96 -4.37 9.48
N ASP A 160 -56.77 -3.19 8.86
CA ASP A 160 -57.53 -1.93 9.01
C ASP A 160 -56.90 -0.68 9.66
N ALA A 161 -57.17 0.41 8.93
CA ALA A 161 -57.28 1.84 9.28
C ALA A 161 -55.99 2.60 9.67
N ALA A 162 -55.47 3.49 8.81
CA ALA A 162 -55.88 4.89 8.62
C ALA A 162 -55.26 5.84 9.67
N GLU A 163 -54.49 6.84 9.24
CA GLU A 163 -54.89 8.26 9.35
C GLU A 163 -53.80 9.22 8.80
N THR A 164 -54.31 10.26 8.16
CA THR A 164 -53.71 11.41 7.51
C THR A 164 -52.91 12.36 8.42
N GLY A 165 -51.89 13.04 7.87
CA GLY A 165 -51.31 14.22 8.54
C GLY A 165 -50.17 14.93 7.78
N ARG A 166 -50.52 15.76 6.78
CA ARG A 166 -49.68 16.85 6.23
C ARG A 166 -49.75 18.05 7.18
N PRO A 167 -48.70 18.88 7.31
CA PRO A 167 -48.76 20.13 6.56
C PRO A 167 -47.42 20.65 6.00
N ALA A 168 -47.59 21.64 5.14
CA ALA A 168 -46.61 22.33 4.31
C ALA A 168 -45.66 23.25 5.10
N GLY A 169 -44.46 23.44 4.55
CA GLY A 169 -43.53 24.51 4.89
C GLY A 169 -42.74 24.94 3.65
N LEU A 170 -43.11 26.09 3.10
CA LEU A 170 -42.54 26.79 1.95
C LEU A 170 -41.34 27.66 2.35
N SER A 171 -40.56 28.06 1.33
CA SER A 171 -39.50 29.10 1.28
C SER A 171 -38.09 28.54 1.42
N GLY A 172 -37.14 28.80 0.53
CA GLY A 172 -37.03 29.75 -0.58
C GLY A 172 -35.54 30.10 -0.70
N GLY A 173 -34.97 30.11 -1.90
CA GLY A 173 -33.54 30.42 -2.06
C GLY A 173 -32.98 30.05 -3.42
N ASP A 174 -33.36 30.84 -4.42
CA ASP A 174 -32.77 30.89 -5.76
C ASP A 174 -31.27 31.21 -5.66
N SER A 175 -30.42 30.43 -6.31
CA SER A 175 -29.05 30.84 -6.64
C SER A 175 -28.71 30.32 -8.03
N THR A 176 -28.89 31.25 -8.95
CA THR A 176 -28.54 31.21 -10.35
C THR A 176 -27.03 30.98 -10.49
N SER A 177 -26.61 29.94 -11.20
CA SER A 177 -25.24 29.82 -11.69
C SER A 177 -25.28 29.40 -13.15
N ALA A 178 -24.84 30.33 -14.00
CA ALA A 178 -24.70 30.18 -15.43
C ALA A 178 -23.24 29.90 -15.80
N ALA A 179 -23.07 29.25 -16.95
CA ALA A 179 -21.83 28.83 -17.61
C ALA A 179 -21.23 27.53 -17.03
N GLN A 180 -20.88 26.50 -17.80
CA GLN A 180 -20.19 26.60 -19.10
C GLN A 180 -20.25 25.28 -19.87
N ALA A 181 -20.74 25.38 -21.11
CA ALA A 181 -20.22 24.86 -22.37
C ALA A 181 -19.43 23.52 -22.46
N VAL A 182 -19.86 22.76 -23.48
CA VAL A 182 -19.12 22.05 -24.56
C VAL A 182 -18.70 20.59 -24.45
N ALA A 183 -19.00 19.92 -25.58
CA ALA A 183 -18.34 18.78 -26.22
C ALA A 183 -18.90 17.37 -25.93
N ALA A 184 -19.91 17.02 -26.70
CA ALA A 184 -20.18 15.66 -27.13
C ALA A 184 -19.02 15.18 -28.03
N GLY A 185 -18.39 14.07 -27.65
CA GLY A 185 -17.39 13.34 -28.42
C GLY A 185 -17.65 11.86 -28.26
N GLU A 186 -18.20 11.28 -29.33
CA GLU A 186 -18.71 9.92 -29.45
C GLU A 186 -17.60 8.85 -29.31
N ALA A 187 -17.92 7.76 -28.60
CA ALA A 187 -17.02 6.68 -28.24
C ALA A 187 -16.71 5.74 -29.42
N PRO A 188 -15.47 5.23 -29.56
CA PRO A 188 -15.18 4.11 -30.44
C PRO A 188 -15.61 2.76 -29.82
N PRO A 189 -15.94 1.75 -30.66
CA PRO A 189 -16.57 0.50 -30.24
C PRO A 189 -15.60 -0.47 -29.55
N ALA A 190 -16.15 -1.24 -28.62
CA ALA A 190 -15.48 -2.37 -27.96
C ALA A 190 -15.15 -3.48 -28.97
N PRO A 191 -13.98 -4.15 -28.86
CA PRO A 191 -13.80 -5.46 -29.43
C PRO A 191 -14.19 -6.57 -28.45
N ASP A 192 -14.75 -7.60 -29.07
CA ASP A 192 -15.40 -8.78 -28.53
C ASP A 192 -14.66 -9.58 -27.46
N THR A 193 -15.49 -10.24 -26.67
CA THR A 193 -15.16 -11.28 -25.70
C THR A 193 -15.15 -12.64 -26.41
N ALA A 194 -14.17 -13.51 -26.13
CA ALA A 194 -14.27 -14.99 -25.98
C ALA A 194 -12.92 -15.70 -26.27
N PRO A 195 -12.72 -16.98 -25.87
CA PRO A 195 -12.99 -17.59 -24.57
C PRO A 195 -11.81 -18.46 -24.04
N ALA A 196 -12.06 -19.04 -22.87
CA ALA A 196 -11.33 -20.03 -22.07
C ALA A 196 -10.38 -21.05 -22.74
N GLY A 197 -9.30 -21.33 -21.99
CA GLY A 197 -8.51 -22.56 -21.94
C GLY A 197 -7.37 -22.31 -20.93
N GLY A 198 -7.35 -22.85 -19.71
CA GLY A 198 -7.59 -24.22 -19.33
C GLY A 198 -6.28 -24.99 -19.48
N GLU A 199 -5.35 -24.89 -18.52
CA GLU A 199 -4.43 -25.98 -18.22
C GLU A 199 -3.77 -25.75 -16.84
N ALA A 200 -4.05 -26.65 -15.89
CA ALA A 200 -3.33 -26.77 -14.64
C ALA A 200 -2.02 -27.55 -14.89
N PRO A 201 -0.86 -27.15 -14.32
CA PRO A 201 0.31 -28.01 -14.33
C PRO A 201 0.14 -29.16 -13.33
N PRO A 202 0.55 -30.39 -13.69
CA PRO A 202 0.47 -31.55 -12.82
C PRO A 202 1.49 -31.45 -11.68
N ASP A 203 1.06 -31.93 -10.52
CA ASP A 203 1.92 -32.34 -9.41
C ASP A 203 3.05 -33.26 -9.89
N GLY A 204 4.26 -33.00 -9.40
CA GLY A 204 5.30 -34.03 -9.29
C GLY A 204 6.40 -34.01 -10.33
N ALA A 205 7.35 -33.08 -10.19
CA ALA A 205 8.73 -33.34 -10.59
C ALA A 205 9.67 -32.66 -9.58
N GLY A 206 10.46 -33.45 -8.88
CA GLY A 206 11.39 -32.99 -7.85
C GLY A 206 12.41 -31.97 -8.39
N PRO A 207 13.09 -31.22 -7.50
CA PRO A 207 14.08 -30.22 -7.89
C PRO A 207 15.24 -30.88 -8.62
N GLN A 208 15.17 -30.92 -9.94
CA GLN A 208 16.32 -31.21 -10.79
C GLN A 208 17.27 -30.02 -10.65
N SER A 209 18.39 -30.26 -9.98
CA SER A 209 19.50 -29.32 -9.90
C SER A 209 20.01 -29.03 -11.31
N ALA A 210 19.55 -27.92 -11.88
CA ALA A 210 20.11 -27.37 -13.09
C ALA A 210 21.60 -27.02 -12.84
N PRO A 211 22.50 -27.25 -13.83
CA PRO A 211 23.90 -26.86 -13.70
C PRO A 211 24.03 -25.36 -13.42
N PRO A 212 25.11 -24.90 -12.76
CA PRO A 212 25.32 -23.49 -12.44
C PRO A 212 25.26 -22.67 -13.73
N GLN A 213 24.17 -21.93 -13.92
CA GLN A 213 24.07 -20.99 -15.02
C GLN A 213 25.14 -19.93 -14.75
N ALA A 214 26.07 -19.77 -15.70
CA ALA A 214 27.02 -18.65 -15.67
C ALA A 214 26.23 -17.34 -15.48
N PRO A 215 26.75 -16.37 -14.72
CA PRO A 215 26.03 -15.12 -14.47
C PRO A 215 25.70 -14.46 -15.81
N ALA A 216 24.41 -14.35 -16.12
CA ALA A 216 23.97 -13.60 -17.28
C ALA A 216 24.45 -12.15 -17.13
N THR A 217 25.08 -11.61 -18.17
CA THR A 217 25.47 -10.20 -18.18
C THR A 217 24.22 -9.35 -17.97
N PRO A 218 24.19 -8.45 -16.96
CA PRO A 218 23.01 -7.63 -16.69
C PRO A 218 22.73 -6.74 -17.90
N CYS A 219 21.48 -6.72 -18.34
CA CYS A 219 21.00 -5.92 -19.47
C CYS A 219 19.79 -5.07 -19.04
N GLY A 220 19.47 -4.04 -19.82
CA GLY A 220 18.29 -3.22 -19.61
C GLY A 220 18.20 -2.62 -18.20
N LEU A 221 17.08 -2.84 -17.51
CA LEU A 221 16.84 -2.37 -16.14
C LEU A 221 17.83 -2.93 -15.13
N ALA A 222 18.35 -4.13 -15.34
CA ALA A 222 19.33 -4.74 -14.45
C ALA A 222 20.72 -4.08 -14.54
N SER A 223 21.01 -3.31 -15.60
CA SER A 223 22.29 -2.62 -15.77
C SER A 223 22.31 -1.19 -15.22
N ILE A 224 21.17 -0.68 -14.72
CA ILE A 224 21.09 0.67 -14.15
C ILE A 224 20.50 0.66 -12.73
N GLN A 225 20.82 1.70 -11.95
CA GLN A 225 20.10 1.97 -10.72
C GLN A 225 18.77 2.66 -11.04
N PRO A 226 17.60 2.11 -10.64
CA PRO A 226 16.31 2.76 -10.82
C PRO A 226 16.28 4.19 -10.25
N GLY A 227 15.58 5.08 -10.94
CA GLY A 227 15.36 6.44 -10.49
C GLY A 227 14.28 6.54 -9.41
N ARG A 228 14.07 7.74 -8.86
CA ARG A 228 13.03 7.99 -7.84
C ARG A 228 11.61 7.85 -8.36
N ASN A 229 11.44 7.92 -9.68
CA ASN A 229 10.18 7.70 -10.38
C ASN A 229 10.43 6.96 -11.72
N PRO A 230 9.36 6.43 -12.36
CA PRO A 230 9.50 5.67 -13.61
C PRO A 230 10.13 6.48 -14.75
N VAL A 231 9.85 7.79 -14.84
CA VAL A 231 10.41 8.65 -15.89
C VAL A 231 11.92 8.84 -15.71
N GLN A 232 12.41 9.03 -14.49
CA GLN A 232 13.86 9.07 -14.21
C GLN A 232 14.53 7.75 -14.58
N THR A 233 13.88 6.62 -14.30
CA THR A 233 14.38 5.29 -14.70
C THR A 233 14.49 5.20 -16.22
N LEU A 234 13.46 5.63 -16.95
CA LEU A 234 13.46 5.68 -18.42
C LEU A 234 14.57 6.60 -18.97
N GLN A 235 14.73 7.81 -18.42
CA GLN A 235 15.78 8.75 -18.83
C GLN A 235 17.18 8.16 -18.60
N ARG A 236 17.40 7.46 -17.48
CA ARG A 236 18.69 6.77 -17.22
C ARG A 236 18.93 5.61 -18.18
N LEU A 237 17.90 4.81 -18.48
CA LEU A 237 17.99 3.74 -19.47
C LEU A 237 18.36 4.27 -20.85
N LEU A 238 17.69 5.34 -21.30
CA LEU A 238 17.96 5.98 -22.58
C LEU A 238 19.40 6.51 -22.65
N GLY A 239 19.89 7.13 -21.57
CA GLY A 239 21.28 7.58 -21.46
C GLY A 239 22.29 6.43 -21.49
N ALA A 240 22.01 5.33 -20.78
CA ALA A 240 22.85 4.12 -20.81
C ALA A 240 22.87 3.45 -22.20
N ALA A 241 21.79 3.60 -22.97
CA ALA A 241 21.69 3.17 -24.37
C ALA A 241 22.32 4.15 -25.38
N GLY A 242 22.97 5.22 -24.90
CA GLY A 242 23.67 6.21 -25.74
C GLY A 242 22.78 7.27 -26.38
N GLN A 243 21.52 7.40 -25.97
CA GLN A 243 20.66 8.51 -26.38
C GLN A 243 20.83 9.73 -25.47
N ASP A 244 20.40 10.91 -25.93
CA ASP A 244 20.35 12.14 -25.11
C ASP A 244 18.90 12.51 -24.74
N PRO A 245 18.35 11.94 -23.65
CA PRO A 245 17.02 12.31 -23.17
C PRO A 245 17.00 13.64 -22.40
N GLY A 246 18.15 14.30 -22.20
CA GLY A 246 18.34 15.39 -21.25
C GLY A 246 18.63 14.92 -19.81
N PRO A 247 18.57 15.83 -18.82
CA PRO A 247 18.78 15.49 -17.41
C PRO A 247 17.75 14.47 -16.90
N ALA A 248 18.17 13.58 -15.99
CA ALA A 248 17.28 12.62 -15.33
C ALA A 248 16.43 13.29 -14.21
N ASP A 249 15.64 14.29 -14.59
CA ASP A 249 14.80 15.10 -13.69
C ASP A 249 13.45 14.44 -13.36
N GLY A 250 13.01 13.46 -14.16
CA GLY A 250 11.72 12.80 -14.02
C GLY A 250 10.57 13.47 -14.75
N LEU A 251 10.87 14.39 -15.66
CA LEU A 251 9.88 15.04 -16.52
C LEU A 251 9.97 14.48 -17.95
N MET A 252 8.84 14.01 -18.47
CA MET A 252 8.81 13.45 -19.82
C MET A 252 8.70 14.56 -20.89
N GLY A 253 9.82 15.24 -21.11
CA GLY A 253 9.94 16.35 -22.06
C GLY A 253 10.09 15.92 -23.52
N THR A 254 10.17 16.90 -24.41
CA THR A 254 10.35 16.67 -25.86
C THR A 254 11.64 15.90 -26.17
N ARG A 255 12.75 16.20 -25.47
CA ARG A 255 14.03 15.50 -25.65
C ARG A 255 13.94 14.02 -25.29
N THR A 256 13.34 13.70 -24.15
CA THR A 256 13.15 12.30 -23.71
C THR A 256 12.29 11.52 -24.71
N ARG A 257 11.21 12.12 -25.23
CA ARG A 257 10.37 11.47 -26.26
C ARG A 257 11.11 11.27 -27.59
N GLN A 258 11.91 12.24 -28.02
CA GLN A 258 12.74 12.11 -29.23
C GLN A 258 13.79 11.02 -29.08
N ALA A 259 14.49 10.96 -27.93
CA ALA A 259 15.44 9.91 -27.60
C ALA A 259 14.79 8.51 -27.64
N LEU A 260 13.58 8.39 -27.07
CA LEU A 260 12.81 7.14 -27.10
C LEU A 260 12.43 6.72 -28.53
N ALA A 261 11.92 7.65 -29.34
CA ALA A 261 11.56 7.39 -30.74
C ALA A 261 12.78 7.02 -31.60
N ALA A 262 13.92 7.68 -31.38
CA ALA A 262 15.16 7.39 -32.07
C ALA A 262 15.65 5.96 -31.76
N LEU A 263 15.58 5.54 -30.50
CA LEU A 263 16.08 4.24 -30.08
C LEU A 263 15.17 3.07 -30.49
N LEU A 264 13.85 3.29 -30.46
CA LEU A 264 12.86 2.28 -30.89
C LEU A 264 12.60 2.30 -32.41
N GLY A 265 13.16 3.27 -33.14
CA GLY A 265 13.07 3.37 -34.59
C GLY A 265 11.67 3.72 -35.13
N ASN A 266 10.75 4.17 -34.27
CA ASN A 266 9.40 4.56 -34.68
C ASN A 266 8.93 5.81 -33.93
N GLN A 267 8.20 6.70 -34.61
CA GLN A 267 7.72 7.97 -34.03
C GLN A 267 6.57 7.76 -33.04
N GLN A 268 5.83 6.65 -33.16
CA GLN A 268 4.73 6.28 -32.28
C GLN A 268 5.21 6.00 -30.85
N ALA A 269 6.47 5.62 -30.67
CA ALA A 269 7.09 5.42 -29.36
C ALA A 269 7.00 6.66 -28.46
N ALA A 270 6.97 7.86 -29.03
CA ALA A 270 6.84 9.11 -28.27
C ALA A 270 5.49 9.25 -27.54
N ALA A 271 4.48 8.47 -27.95
CA ALA A 271 3.14 8.46 -27.37
C ALA A 271 2.91 7.30 -26.38
N LEU A 272 3.89 6.43 -26.17
CA LEU A 272 3.78 5.35 -25.19
C LEU A 272 3.64 5.90 -23.77
N SER A 273 2.87 5.20 -22.94
CA SER A 273 2.93 5.42 -21.49
C SER A 273 4.33 5.10 -20.96
N VAL A 274 4.67 5.66 -19.79
CA VAL A 274 6.01 5.50 -19.21
C VAL A 274 6.34 4.02 -18.95
N GLU A 275 5.37 3.26 -18.45
CA GLU A 275 5.52 1.82 -18.18
C GLU A 275 5.75 1.02 -19.46
N GLN A 276 4.95 1.28 -20.50
CA GLN A 276 5.11 0.65 -21.81
C GLN A 276 6.48 0.99 -22.44
N ALA A 277 6.91 2.25 -22.32
CA ALA A 277 8.21 2.70 -22.83
C ALA A 277 9.38 2.00 -22.12
N VAL A 278 9.33 1.88 -20.79
CA VAL A 278 10.36 1.17 -20.01
C VAL A 278 10.41 -0.30 -20.40
N SER A 279 9.25 -0.98 -20.48
CA SER A 279 9.20 -2.40 -20.86
C SER A 279 9.69 -2.64 -22.30
N ALA A 280 9.31 -1.79 -23.26
CA ALA A 280 9.76 -1.92 -24.64
C ALA A 280 11.27 -1.70 -24.78
N LEU A 281 11.81 -0.74 -24.02
CA LEU A 281 13.22 -0.44 -24.02
C LEU A 281 14.06 -1.56 -23.39
N ASP A 282 13.61 -2.09 -22.26
CA ASP A 282 14.26 -3.22 -21.58
C ASP A 282 14.38 -4.43 -22.52
N GLN A 283 13.29 -4.79 -23.21
CA GLN A 283 13.30 -5.87 -24.21
C GLN A 283 14.28 -5.61 -25.35
N ARG A 284 14.32 -4.38 -25.88
CA ARG A 284 15.24 -4.00 -26.98
C ARG A 284 16.71 -4.09 -26.57
N LEU A 285 17.03 -3.73 -25.33
CA LEU A 285 18.39 -3.76 -24.80
C LEU A 285 18.84 -5.18 -24.45
N CYS A 286 17.92 -6.03 -23.99
CA CYS A 286 18.22 -7.42 -23.63
C CYS A 286 18.15 -8.39 -24.82
N ARG A 287 17.50 -8.01 -25.93
CA ARG A 287 17.42 -8.77 -27.17
C ARG A 287 17.69 -7.86 -28.37
N PRO A 288 18.96 -7.49 -28.61
CA PRO A 288 19.31 -6.81 -29.85
C PRO A 288 19.01 -7.75 -31.03
N GLU A 289 18.19 -7.30 -31.98
CA GLU A 289 17.93 -8.00 -33.25
C GLU A 289 19.13 -7.97 -34.19
#